data_AF-A0A3Q9XZA0-F1
#
_entry.id   AF-A0A3Q9XZA0-F1
#
_cell.length_a   1.000
_cell.length_b   1.000
_cell.length_c   1.000
_cell.angle_alpha   90.00
_cell.angle_beta   90.00
_cell.angle_gamma   90.00
#
_symmetry.space_group_name_H-M   'P 1'
#
loop_
_entity.id
_entity.type
_entity.pdbx_description
1 polymer ?
#
loop_
_entity_poly.entity_id
_entity_poly.type
_entity_poly.pdbx_seq_one_letter_code
_entity_poly.pdbx_strand_id
1 'polypeptide(L)'
;MVNTLTNADINKNGITMSPNDSTVTFIKQLPDELLLHIFSFLQAFDLLEVELTCHRWKNLAEEKILWKNLYTKHLKIYWHEGKSNKKSYFITLHGEREHEKLMAFLGSIKHVHNLELAKCIGLP
;
A
#
# COMPACT_ATOMS: atom_id res chain seq x y z
N MET A 1 -51.86 54.09 -5.51
CA MET A 1 -52.11 52.64 -5.58
C MET A 1 -50.78 51.97 -5.90
N VAL A 2 -50.27 51.20 -4.94
CA VAL A 2 -49.07 50.36 -5.03
C VAL A 2 -49.35 49.23 -6.00
N ASN A 3 -48.37 48.85 -6.83
CA ASN A 3 -48.18 47.45 -7.24
C ASN A 3 -46.68 47.20 -7.49
N THR A 4 -46.14 46.36 -6.60
CA THR A 4 -44.78 45.87 -6.53
C THR A 4 -44.70 44.53 -7.26
N LEU A 5 -43.78 44.38 -8.22
CA LEU A 5 -43.19 43.09 -8.65
C LEU A 5 -41.78 43.40 -9.19
N THR A 6 -40.76 43.46 -8.33
CA THR A 6 -39.71 42.43 -8.19
C THR A 6 -39.37 41.69 -9.48
N ASN A 7 -38.15 41.90 -9.99
CA ASN A 7 -37.24 40.82 -10.37
C ASN A 7 -35.81 41.38 -10.39
N ALA A 8 -35.06 41.01 -9.36
CA ALA A 8 -33.62 41.10 -9.34
C ALA A 8 -33.09 39.95 -10.19
N ASP A 9 -32.35 40.24 -11.26
CA ASP A 9 -31.62 39.20 -11.99
C ASP A 9 -30.38 38.82 -11.21
N ILE A 10 -30.40 37.54 -10.83
CA ILE A 10 -29.49 36.85 -9.94
C ILE A 10 -28.28 36.36 -10.76
N ASN A 11 -27.11 36.45 -10.14
CA ASN A 11 -25.86 35.69 -10.39
C ASN A 11 -25.13 35.83 -11.74
N LYS A 12 -24.25 36.84 -11.77
CA LYS A 12 -23.05 36.84 -12.62
C LYS A 12 -21.98 35.89 -12.04
N ASN A 13 -22.21 34.57 -12.11
CA ASN A 13 -21.18 33.57 -11.79
C ASN A 13 -20.76 32.85 -13.07
N GLY A 14 -20.05 33.59 -13.94
CA GLY A 14 -19.23 32.97 -14.96
C GLY A 14 -18.10 32.21 -14.28
N ILE A 15 -18.30 30.92 -14.06
CA ILE A 15 -17.22 30.00 -13.71
C ILE A 15 -16.36 29.87 -14.96
N THR A 16 -15.35 30.74 -15.07
CA THR A 16 -14.19 30.50 -15.93
C THR A 16 -13.44 29.30 -15.35
N MET A 17 -13.90 28.09 -15.69
CA MET A 17 -13.15 26.87 -15.46
C MET A 17 -11.86 26.95 -16.29
N SER A 18 -10.75 27.20 -15.62
CA SER A 18 -9.42 26.88 -16.15
C SER A 18 -9.40 25.36 -16.46
N PRO A 19 -9.08 24.93 -17.70
CA PRO A 19 -9.13 23.52 -18.08
C PRO A 19 -8.26 22.58 -17.21
N ASN A 20 -7.27 23.12 -16.51
CA ASN A 20 -6.30 22.33 -15.72
C ASN A 20 -6.71 22.06 -14.27
N ASP A 21 -7.71 22.76 -13.72
CA ASP A 21 -8.16 22.54 -12.34
C ASP A 21 -9.23 21.46 -12.21
N SER A 22 -9.83 21.07 -13.34
CA SER A 22 -10.96 20.14 -13.36
C SER A 22 -10.59 18.75 -12.83
N THR A 23 -9.43 18.20 -13.21
CA THR A 23 -9.02 16.83 -12.84
C THR A 23 -8.51 16.70 -11.40
N VAL A 24 -7.79 17.71 -10.89
CA VAL A 24 -7.27 17.74 -9.51
C VAL A 24 -8.39 17.81 -8.48
N THR A 25 -9.54 18.35 -8.89
CA THR A 25 -10.73 18.47 -8.03
C THR A 25 -11.43 17.13 -7.83
N PHE A 26 -11.43 16.24 -8.83
CA PHE A 26 -12.17 14.96 -8.76
C PHE A 26 -11.61 13.98 -7.73
N ILE A 27 -10.29 13.77 -7.70
CA ILE A 27 -9.68 12.79 -6.79
C ILE A 27 -9.85 13.19 -5.32
N LYS A 28 -9.75 14.48 -5.01
CA LYS A 28 -9.95 14.99 -3.63
C LYS A 28 -11.39 14.87 -3.15
N GLN A 29 -12.35 14.78 -4.07
CA GLN A 29 -13.78 14.67 -3.76
C GLN A 29 -14.27 13.22 -3.64
N LEU A 30 -13.46 12.23 -4.04
CA LEU A 30 -13.83 10.82 -3.88
C LEU A 30 -14.07 10.49 -2.40
N PRO A 31 -15.04 9.63 -2.07
CA PRO A 31 -15.18 9.03 -0.74
C PRO A 31 -13.94 8.22 -0.32
N ASP A 32 -13.74 8.08 0.99
CA ASP A 32 -12.60 7.34 1.56
C ASP A 32 -12.62 5.87 1.11
N GLU A 33 -13.79 5.26 0.97
CA GLU A 33 -13.93 3.86 0.53
C GLU A 33 -13.42 3.64 -0.90
N LEU A 34 -13.65 4.63 -1.79
CA LEU A 34 -13.16 4.55 -3.17
C LEU A 34 -11.65 4.76 -3.24
N LEU A 35 -11.12 5.70 -2.45
CA LEU A 35 -9.66 5.88 -2.34
C LEU A 35 -8.98 4.64 -1.77
N LEU A 36 -9.55 4.04 -0.73
CA LEU A 36 -9.10 2.75 -0.16
C LEU A 36 -9.13 1.64 -1.21
N HIS A 37 -10.20 1.57 -2.02
CA HIS A 37 -10.28 0.60 -3.09
C HIS A 37 -9.18 0.80 -4.14
N ILE A 38 -8.94 2.05 -4.57
CA ILE A 38 -7.84 2.39 -5.48
C ILE A 38 -6.48 1.97 -4.87
N PHE A 39 -6.24 2.32 -3.60
CA PHE A 39 -5.00 1.98 -2.90
C PHE A 39 -4.79 0.46 -2.75
N SER A 40 -5.85 -0.34 -2.75
CA SER A 40 -5.75 -1.81 -2.64
C SER A 40 -5.09 -2.49 -3.86
N PHE A 41 -4.98 -1.77 -4.98
CA PHE A 41 -4.27 -2.23 -6.17
C PHE A 41 -2.77 -1.92 -6.16
N LEU A 42 -2.33 -1.02 -5.27
CA LEU A 42 -0.95 -0.55 -5.19
C LEU A 42 -0.04 -1.54 -4.47
N GLN A 43 1.26 -1.51 -4.79
CA GLN A 43 2.27 -2.27 -4.07
C GLN A 43 2.67 -1.57 -2.76
N ALA A 44 3.37 -2.28 -1.88
CA ALA A 44 3.78 -1.75 -0.59
C ALA A 44 4.61 -0.46 -0.69
N PHE A 45 5.48 -0.34 -1.70
CA PHE A 45 6.29 0.87 -1.92
C PHE A 45 5.46 2.03 -2.43
N ASP A 46 4.55 1.80 -3.37
CA ASP A 46 3.64 2.82 -3.89
C ASP A 46 2.74 3.39 -2.77
N LEU A 47 2.32 2.56 -1.82
CA LEU A 47 1.58 3.03 -0.64
C LEU A 47 2.40 3.98 0.25
N LEU A 48 3.72 3.78 0.33
CA LEU A 48 4.59 4.73 1.05
C LEU A 48 4.62 6.07 0.35
N GLU A 49 4.61 6.10 -0.98
CA GLU A 49 4.56 7.36 -1.75
C GLU A 49 3.19 8.05 -1.59
N VAL A 50 2.11 7.27 -1.58
CA VAL A 50 0.75 7.78 -1.31
C VAL A 50 0.68 8.50 0.04
N GLU A 51 1.33 7.98 1.08
CA GLU A 51 1.39 8.63 2.41
C GLU A 51 2.04 10.02 2.38
N LEU A 52 2.94 10.27 1.43
CA LEU A 52 3.67 11.55 1.31
C LEU A 52 2.87 12.64 0.60
N THR A 53 1.71 12.30 0.00
CA THR A 53 0.91 13.24 -0.80
C THR A 53 0.14 14.25 0.06
N CYS A 54 -0.61 13.79 1.07
CA CYS A 54 -1.39 14.62 1.99
C CYS A 54 -1.83 13.84 3.24
N HIS A 55 -2.29 14.55 4.28
CA HIS A 55 -2.73 13.94 5.54
C HIS A 55 -3.87 12.91 5.38
N ARG A 56 -4.83 13.18 4.49
CA ARG A 56 -5.95 12.26 4.24
C ARG A 56 -5.44 10.94 3.67
N TRP A 57 -4.54 11.01 2.70
CA TRP A 57 -3.97 9.84 2.03
C TRP A 57 -3.06 9.06 2.95
N LYS A 58 -2.29 9.75 3.80
CA LYS A 58 -1.52 9.11 4.87
C LYS A 58 -2.40 8.24 5.77
N ASN A 59 -3.49 8.79 6.29
CA ASN A 59 -4.38 8.05 7.19
C ASN A 59 -4.98 6.82 6.49
N LEU A 60 -5.41 6.98 5.23
CA LEU A 60 -5.98 5.89 4.44
C LEU A 60 -4.95 4.81 4.07
N ALA A 61 -3.71 5.19 3.76
CA ALA A 61 -2.66 4.24 3.41
C ALA A 61 -2.16 3.43 4.63
N GLU A 62 -2.36 3.93 5.85
CA GLU A 62 -2.07 3.21 7.09
C GLU A 62 -3.15 2.17 7.47
N GLU A 63 -4.28 2.14 6.76
CA GLU A 63 -5.40 1.24 7.05
C GLU A 63 -5.01 -0.24 6.99
N LYS A 64 -5.41 -0.97 8.03
CA LYS A 64 -5.03 -2.38 8.22
C LYS A 64 -5.45 -3.26 7.06
N ILE A 65 -6.58 -2.94 6.40
CA ILE A 65 -7.13 -3.73 5.30
C ILE A 65 -6.21 -3.75 4.08
N LEU A 66 -5.48 -2.64 3.81
CA LEU A 66 -4.54 -2.57 2.69
C LEU A 66 -3.35 -3.50 2.93
N TRP A 67 -2.74 -3.39 4.12
CA TRP A 67 -1.60 -4.21 4.51
C TRP A 67 -1.99 -5.69 4.62
N LYS A 68 -3.20 -5.99 5.11
CA LYS A 68 -3.78 -7.33 5.12
C LYS A 68 -3.79 -7.94 3.71
N ASN A 69 -4.25 -7.19 2.72
CA ASN A 69 -4.30 -7.66 1.33
C ASN A 69 -2.90 -7.87 0.74
N LEU A 70 -1.95 -6.99 1.05
CA LEU A 70 -0.55 -7.14 0.63
C LEU A 70 0.11 -8.38 1.24
N TYR A 71 -0.14 -8.65 2.52
CA TYR A 71 0.30 -9.87 3.20
C TYR A 71 -0.17 -11.12 2.47
N THR A 72 -1.45 -11.18 2.11
CA THR A 72 -2.03 -12.32 1.37
C THR A 72 -1.39 -12.48 -0.01
N LYS A 73 -1.14 -11.37 -0.71
CA LYS A 73 -0.57 -11.37 -2.07
C LYS A 73 0.92 -11.77 -2.08
N HIS A 74 1.73 -11.22 -1.18
CA HIS A 74 3.19 -11.31 -1.25
C HIS A 74 3.78 -12.42 -0.38
N LEU A 75 3.20 -12.67 0.80
CA LEU A 75 3.90 -13.45 1.82
C LEU A 75 3.35 -14.88 1.96
N LYS A 76 2.18 -15.25 1.39
CA LYS A 76 1.60 -16.62 1.41
C LYS A 76 1.54 -17.34 2.79
N ILE A 77 1.93 -16.70 3.90
CA ILE A 77 1.98 -17.30 5.23
C ILE A 77 0.58 -17.28 5.85
N TYR A 78 0.22 -18.38 6.51
CA TYR A 78 -1.05 -18.56 7.20
C TYR A 78 -1.29 -17.45 8.24
N TRP A 79 -2.49 -16.90 8.14
CA TRP A 79 -3.10 -15.90 9.00
C TRP A 79 -2.80 -16.11 10.49
N HIS A 80 -1.98 -15.24 11.08
CA HIS A 80 -2.09 -14.96 12.51
C HIS A 80 -2.96 -13.72 12.69
N GLU A 81 -4.21 -13.99 13.07
CA GLU A 81 -5.22 -13.04 13.49
C GLU A 81 -4.64 -12.12 14.57
N GLY A 82 -4.16 -10.94 14.20
CA GLY A 82 -3.74 -9.95 15.19
C GLY A 82 -2.74 -8.90 14.77
N LYS A 83 -1.92 -9.10 13.72
CA LYS A 83 -0.81 -8.17 13.41
C LYS A 83 -0.64 -7.76 11.94
N SER A 84 -1.69 -7.74 11.11
CA SER A 84 -1.57 -7.18 9.74
C SER A 84 -1.62 -5.65 9.76
N ASN A 85 -0.49 -5.03 10.11
CA ASN A 85 -0.27 -3.59 9.97
C ASN A 85 1.05 -3.33 9.22
N LYS A 86 1.22 -2.10 8.76
CA LYS A 86 2.41 -1.63 8.03
C LYS A 86 3.74 -2.07 8.66
N LYS A 87 3.91 -1.87 9.98
CA LYS A 87 5.16 -2.20 10.68
C LYS A 87 5.45 -3.69 10.62
N SER A 88 4.44 -4.50 10.90
CA SER A 88 4.58 -5.95 10.81
C SER A 88 4.97 -6.36 9.39
N TYR A 89 4.37 -5.76 8.35
CA TYR A 89 4.63 -6.14 6.95
C TYR A 89 6.10 -6.06 6.60
N PHE A 90 6.76 -4.94 6.94
CA PHE A 90 8.18 -4.76 6.67
C PHE A 90 9.07 -5.65 7.55
N ILE A 91 8.68 -5.93 8.80
CA ILE A 91 9.41 -6.88 9.66
C ILE A 91 9.36 -8.29 9.05
N THR A 92 8.17 -8.75 8.62
CA THR A 92 8.01 -10.06 7.98
C THR A 92 8.79 -10.13 6.67
N LEU A 93 8.67 -9.12 5.80
CA LEU A 93 9.37 -9.07 4.53
C LEU A 93 10.90 -9.08 4.71
N HIS A 94 11.42 -8.38 5.71
CA HIS A 94 12.84 -8.39 6.03
C HIS A 94 13.28 -9.77 6.57
N GLY A 95 12.48 -10.38 7.45
CA GLY A 95 12.74 -11.73 7.96
C GLY A 95 12.76 -12.80 6.88
N GLU A 96 11.79 -12.78 5.96
CA GLU A 96 11.71 -13.72 4.83
C GLU A 96 12.90 -13.58 3.89
N ARG A 97 13.27 -12.36 3.49
CA ARG A 97 14.41 -12.13 2.59
C ARG A 97 15.72 -12.65 3.20
N GLU A 98 15.93 -12.45 4.50
CA GLU A 98 17.11 -12.97 5.20
C GLU A 98 17.08 -14.51 5.31
N HIS A 99 15.90 -15.09 5.56
CA HIS A 99 15.73 -16.55 5.55
C HIS A 99 15.97 -17.15 4.17
N GLU A 100 15.50 -16.53 3.09
CA GLU A 100 15.78 -16.95 1.71
C GLU A 100 17.28 -16.92 1.41
N LYS A 101 17.97 -15.83 1.77
CA LYS A 101 19.44 -15.74 1.62
C LYS A 101 20.15 -16.83 2.43
N LEU A 102 19.73 -17.06 3.67
CA LEU A 102 20.29 -18.09 4.54
C LEU A 102 20.07 -19.49 3.95
N MET A 103 18.87 -19.78 3.44
CA MET A 103 18.56 -21.06 2.81
C MET A 103 19.30 -21.25 1.47
N ALA A 104 19.45 -20.20 0.66
CA ALA A 104 20.26 -20.23 -0.56
C ALA A 104 21.75 -20.45 -0.27
N PHE A 105 22.26 -19.82 0.79
CA PHE A 105 23.62 -20.02 1.28
C PHE A 105 23.85 -21.45 1.78
N LEU A 106 22.96 -21.96 2.64
CA LEU A 106 23.02 -23.35 3.12
C LEU A 106 22.89 -24.36 1.98
N GLY A 107 22.05 -24.09 0.98
CA GLY A 107 21.93 -24.90 -0.23
C GLY A 107 23.22 -24.90 -1.07
N SER A 108 23.89 -23.75 -1.19
CA SER A 108 25.20 -23.64 -1.86
C SER A 108 26.30 -24.38 -1.11
N ILE A 109 26.30 -24.34 0.23
CA ILE A 109 27.21 -25.12 1.08
C ILE A 109 26.97 -26.62 0.88
N LYS A 110 25.71 -27.06 0.84
CA LYS A 110 25.37 -28.48 0.60
C LYS A 110 25.93 -28.99 -0.73
N HIS A 111 26.08 -28.11 -1.72
CA HIS A 111 26.68 -28.44 -3.01
C HIS A 111 28.22 -28.58 -2.95
N VAL A 112 28.88 -27.87 -2.04
CA VAL A 112 30.34 -27.86 -1.83
C VAL A 112 30.81 -28.96 -0.86
N HIS A 113 29.97 -29.35 0.09
CA HIS A 113 30.38 -30.17 1.24
C HIS A 113 30.19 -31.68 1.10
N ASN A 114 29.84 -32.19 -0.09
CA ASN A 114 29.57 -33.62 -0.29
C ASN A 114 30.83 -34.51 -0.35
N LEU A 115 32.04 -33.94 -0.31
CA LEU A 115 33.30 -34.70 -0.21
C LEU A 115 33.99 -34.58 1.16
N GLU A 116 33.79 -33.46 1.87
CA GLU A 116 34.50 -33.20 3.14
C GLU A 116 33.63 -33.40 4.40
N LEU A 117 32.30 -33.24 4.35
CA LEU A 117 31.48 -33.56 5.54
C LEU A 117 31.54 -35.06 5.84
N ALA A 118 31.49 -35.93 4.84
CA ALA A 118 31.55 -37.37 5.03
C ALA A 118 32.79 -37.81 5.86
N LYS A 119 33.92 -37.11 5.71
CA LYS A 119 35.14 -37.37 6.50
C LYS A 119 35.07 -36.82 7.93
N CYS A 120 34.35 -35.72 8.16
CA CYS A 120 34.26 -35.08 9.49
C CYS A 120 33.17 -35.68 10.40
N ILE A 121 32.12 -36.32 9.85
CA ILE A 121 31.05 -36.96 10.64
C ILE A 121 31.22 -38.47 10.87
N GLY A 122 32.32 -39.08 10.41
CA GLY A 122 32.71 -40.44 10.82
C GLY A 122 31.66 -41.53 10.55
N LEU A 123 30.88 -41.38 9.47
CA LEU A 123 30.15 -42.51 8.91
C LEU A 123 31.09 -43.28 7.97
N PRO A 124 31.10 -44.62 7.98
CA PRO A 124 31.96 -45.44 7.12
C PRO A 124 31.70 -45.21 5.64
#